data_AF-M1EZB2-F1
#
_entry.id   AF-M1EZB2-F1
#
_cell.length_a   1.000
_cell.length_b   1.000
_cell.length_c   1.000
_cell.angle_alpha   90.00
_cell.angle_beta   90.00
_cell.angle_gamma   90.00
#
_symmetry.space_group_name_H-M   'P 1'
#
loop_
_entity.id
_entity.type
_entity.pdbx_description
1 polymer ?
#
loop_
_entity_poly.entity_id
_entity_poly.type
_entity_poly.pdbx_seq_one_letter_code
_entity_poly.pdbx_strand_id
1 'polypeptide(L)'
;VLEDAQEKQLNDKPLENWLQKLNVATYEVDDILDEYKTKATRFSQSAYGRYHPKVIPFYHKVGKRMDQVMKKLNAIAEERKNFHLHEKITERQAVRRETGSVLTEPQVYGRDKEEDEIVKILINNVSDAQHLSVLPILGM
;
A
#
# COMPACT_ATOMS: atom_id res chain seq x y z
N VAL A 1 1.93 -11.21 16.95
CA VAL A 1 1.61 -12.53 16.32
C VAL A 1 2.01 -12.61 14.86
N LEU A 2 1.71 -11.61 14.02
CA LEU A 2 2.12 -11.59 12.61
C LEU A 2 3.64 -11.59 12.43
N GLU A 3 4.35 -10.80 13.22
CA GLU A 3 5.83 -10.74 13.20
C GLU A 3 6.45 -12.10 13.55
N ASP A 4 5.99 -12.74 14.63
CA ASP A 4 6.40 -14.10 15.02
C ASP A 4 6.08 -15.14 13.93
N ALA A 5 4.91 -15.03 13.29
CA ALA A 5 4.54 -15.90 12.18
C ALA A 5 5.47 -15.72 10.97
N GLN A 6 5.82 -14.47 10.64
CA GLN A 6 6.67 -14.14 9.51
C GLN A 6 8.13 -14.61 9.72
N GLU A 7 8.64 -14.54 10.95
CA GLU A 7 9.95 -15.11 11.31
C GLU A 7 9.95 -16.64 11.20
N LYS A 8 8.89 -17.30 11.67
CA LYS A 8 8.79 -18.78 11.71
C LYS A 8 8.40 -19.40 10.37
N GLN A 9 7.81 -18.61 9.47
CA GLN A 9 7.33 -19.05 8.14
C GLN A 9 8.38 -19.80 7.34
N LEU A 10 9.65 -19.39 7.42
CA LEU A 10 10.73 -19.99 6.65
C LEU A 10 10.99 -21.47 6.98
N ASN A 11 10.58 -21.91 8.17
CA ASN A 11 10.81 -23.26 8.67
C ASN A 11 9.53 -24.10 8.77
N ASP A 12 8.34 -23.52 8.55
CA ASP A 12 7.04 -24.16 8.73
C ASP A 12 6.14 -23.91 7.50
N LYS A 13 6.07 -24.90 6.60
CA LYS A 13 5.26 -24.82 5.37
C LYS A 13 3.75 -24.67 5.65
N PRO A 14 3.15 -25.39 6.61
CA PRO A 14 1.78 -25.10 7.04
C PRO A 14 1.56 -23.64 7.47
N LEU A 15 2.49 -23.05 8.22
CA LEU A 15 2.42 -21.65 8.62
C LEU A 15 2.58 -20.69 7.43
N GLU A 16 3.44 -21.04 6.47
CA GLU A 16 3.60 -20.32 5.21
C GLU A 16 2.32 -20.25 4.40
N ASN A 17 1.67 -21.39 4.21
CA ASN A 17 0.38 -21.46 3.53
C ASN A 17 -0.70 -20.67 4.28
N TRP A 18 -0.71 -20.72 5.62
CA TRP A 18 -1.64 -19.94 6.43
C TRP A 18 -1.45 -18.43 6.23
N LEU A 19 -0.20 -17.94 6.25
CA LEU A 19 0.12 -16.54 5.96
C LEU A 19 -0.25 -16.13 4.54
N GLN A 20 -0.04 -17.01 3.56
CA GLN A 20 -0.42 -16.75 2.18
C GLN A 20 -1.94 -16.60 2.03
N LYS A 21 -2.74 -17.48 2.66
CA LYS A 21 -4.21 -17.35 2.70
C LYS A 21 -4.64 -16.02 3.33
N LEU A 22 -3.98 -15.62 4.42
CA LEU A 22 -4.24 -14.35 5.09
C LEU A 22 -3.96 -13.17 4.16
N ASN A 23 -2.80 -13.15 3.49
CA ASN A 23 -2.44 -12.10 2.53
C ASN A 23 -3.48 -11.99 1.39
N VAL A 24 -3.87 -13.12 0.80
CA VAL A 24 -4.90 -13.13 -0.26
C VAL A 24 -6.21 -12.54 0.25
N ALA A 25 -6.67 -12.95 1.44
CA ALA A 25 -7.90 -12.42 2.02
C ALA A 25 -7.79 -10.90 2.31
N THR A 26 -6.63 -10.41 2.75
CA THR A 26 -6.42 -8.97 2.99
C THR A 26 -6.45 -8.15 1.70
N TYR A 27 -5.86 -8.66 0.60
CA TYR A 27 -5.95 -8.00 -0.70
C TYR A 27 -7.40 -7.95 -1.21
N GLU A 28 -8.17 -9.03 -1.02
CA GLU A 28 -9.59 -9.02 -1.37
C GLU A 28 -10.38 -7.95 -0.58
N VAL A 29 -10.05 -7.71 0.70
CA VAL A 29 -10.66 -6.62 1.48
C VAL A 29 -10.27 -5.26 0.90
N ASP A 30 -8.99 -5.04 0.63
CA ASP A 30 -8.46 -3.78 0.10
C ASP A 30 -9.15 -3.41 -1.23
N ASP A 31 -9.25 -4.37 -2.15
CA ASP A 31 -9.97 -4.21 -3.42
C ASP A 31 -11.45 -3.81 -3.23
N ILE A 32 -12.12 -4.37 -2.22
CA ILE A 32 -13.52 -4.03 -1.91
C ILE A 32 -13.61 -2.60 -1.37
N LEU A 33 -12.69 -2.21 -0.49
CA LEU A 33 -12.65 -0.88 0.11
C LEU A 33 -12.34 0.19 -0.92
N ASP A 34 -11.43 -0.08 -1.85
CA ASP A 34 -11.13 0.81 -2.97
C ASP A 34 -12.32 0.94 -3.93
N GLU A 35 -12.97 -0.17 -4.34
CA GLU A 35 -14.19 -0.09 -5.16
C GLU A 35 -15.28 0.73 -4.45
N TYR A 36 -15.45 0.54 -3.15
CA TYR A 36 -16.36 1.32 -2.31
C TYR A 36 -16.02 2.80 -2.35
N LYS A 37 -14.78 3.17 -2.05
CA LYS A 37 -14.32 4.56 -2.00
C LYS A 37 -14.53 5.24 -3.35
N THR A 38 -14.07 4.64 -4.43
CA THR A 38 -14.20 5.18 -5.79
C THR A 38 -15.66 5.39 -6.18
N LYS A 39 -16.53 4.41 -5.94
CA LYS A 39 -17.94 4.53 -6.35
C LYS A 39 -18.77 5.41 -5.43
N ALA A 40 -18.50 5.42 -4.12
CA ALA A 40 -19.13 6.33 -3.18
C ALA A 40 -18.87 7.79 -3.57
N THR A 41 -17.61 8.13 -3.91
CA THR A 41 -17.25 9.45 -4.42
C THR A 41 -18.00 9.76 -5.72
N ARG A 42 -18.05 8.82 -6.67
CA ARG A 42 -18.77 9.01 -7.94
C ARG A 42 -20.27 9.26 -7.75
N PHE A 43 -20.91 8.57 -6.81
CA PHE A 43 -22.32 8.81 -6.51
C PHE A 43 -22.53 10.20 -5.88
N SER A 44 -21.65 10.62 -4.96
CA SER A 44 -21.74 11.96 -4.36
C SER A 44 -21.55 13.10 -5.37
N GLN A 45 -20.78 12.88 -6.44
CA GLN A 45 -20.56 13.87 -7.50
C GLN A 45 -21.63 13.84 -8.60
N SER A 46 -22.53 12.85 -8.59
CA SER A 46 -23.58 12.75 -9.60
C SER A 46 -24.72 13.74 -9.34
N ALA A 47 -25.42 14.17 -10.39
CA ALA A 47 -26.59 15.06 -10.27
C ALA A 47 -27.70 14.50 -9.36
N TYR A 48 -27.78 13.16 -9.26
CA TYR A 48 -28.74 12.47 -8.40
C TYR A 48 -28.22 12.20 -6.98
N GLY A 49 -26.94 12.48 -6.71
CA GLY A 49 -26.30 12.27 -5.41
C GLY A 49 -26.56 10.88 -4.83
N ARG A 50 -27.07 10.85 -3.59
CA ARG A 50 -27.43 9.61 -2.87
C ARG A 50 -28.65 8.88 -3.45
N TYR A 51 -29.44 9.52 -4.32
CA TYR A 51 -30.63 8.95 -4.95
C TYR A 51 -30.34 8.29 -6.29
N HIS A 52 -29.06 8.15 -6.67
CA HIS A 52 -28.70 7.50 -7.91
C HIS A 52 -29.16 6.02 -7.91
N PRO A 53 -29.90 5.54 -8.93
CA PRO A 53 -30.54 4.20 -8.90
C PRO A 53 -29.59 3.03 -8.68
N LYS A 54 -28.31 3.19 -9.04
CA LYS A 54 -27.28 2.15 -8.87
C LYS A 54 -26.68 2.07 -7.45
N VAL A 55 -27.05 2.95 -6.53
CA VAL A 55 -26.47 3.03 -5.17
C VAL A 55 -26.82 1.80 -4.33
N ILE A 56 -28.11 1.46 -4.23
CA ILE A 56 -28.61 0.31 -3.46
C ILE A 56 -28.03 -1.02 -3.96
N PRO A 57 -28.11 -1.37 -5.27
CA PRO A 57 -27.53 -2.62 -5.75
C PRO A 57 -26.01 -2.66 -5.61
N PHE A 58 -25.33 -1.50 -5.67
CA PHE A 58 -23.90 -1.43 -5.42
C PHE A 58 -23.55 -1.78 -3.96
N TYR A 59 -24.20 -1.16 -2.97
CA TYR A 59 -23.93 -1.46 -1.57
C TYR A 59 -24.26 -2.91 -1.22
N HIS A 60 -25.33 -3.46 -1.80
CA HIS A 60 -25.64 -4.88 -1.62
C HIS A 60 -24.52 -5.79 -2.18
N LYS A 61 -23.97 -5.47 -3.35
CA LYS A 61 -22.82 -6.20 -3.93
C LYS A 61 -21.60 -6.11 -3.03
N VAL A 62 -21.25 -4.92 -2.55
CA VAL A 62 -20.12 -4.71 -1.63
C VAL A 62 -20.32 -5.50 -0.34
N GLY A 63 -21.49 -5.39 0.29
CA GLY A 63 -21.83 -6.12 1.51
C GLY A 63 -21.73 -7.64 1.35
N LYS A 64 -22.24 -8.19 0.23
CA LYS A 64 -22.14 -9.63 -0.06
C LYS A 64 -20.69 -10.08 -0.22
N ARG A 65 -19.86 -9.32 -0.93
CA ARG A 65 -18.43 -9.62 -1.08
C ARG A 65 -17.72 -9.55 0.28
N MET A 66 -18.02 -8.52 1.07
CA MET A 66 -17.44 -8.33 2.40
C MET A 66 -17.79 -9.49 3.33
N ASP A 67 -19.03 -9.96 3.33
CA ASP A 67 -19.46 -11.12 4.10
C ASP A 67 -18.71 -12.41 3.69
N GLN A 68 -18.46 -12.61 2.40
CA GLN A 68 -17.67 -13.74 1.92
C GLN A 68 -16.21 -13.69 2.42
N VAL A 69 -15.57 -12.52 2.35
CA VAL A 69 -14.20 -12.35 2.84
C VAL A 69 -14.15 -12.48 4.37
N MET A 70 -15.16 -11.98 5.08
CA MET A 70 -15.27 -12.14 6.54
C MET A 70 -15.32 -13.61 6.96
N LYS A 71 -16.07 -14.43 6.22
CA LYS A 71 -16.10 -15.89 6.45
C LYS A 71 -14.74 -16.54 6.21
N LYS A 72 -14.01 -16.14 5.15
CA LYS A 72 -12.63 -16.62 4.91
C LYS A 72 -11.69 -16.21 6.05
N LEU A 73 -11.75 -14.95 6.48
CA LEU A 73 -10.92 -14.43 7.58
C LEU A 73 -11.20 -15.15 8.90
N ASN A 74 -12.47 -15.45 9.20
CA ASN A 74 -12.83 -16.25 10.38
C ASN A 74 -12.25 -17.67 10.29
N ALA A 75 -12.32 -18.33 9.13
CA ALA A 75 -11.70 -19.64 8.96
C ALA A 75 -10.17 -19.58 9.16
N ILE A 76 -9.51 -18.55 8.62
CA ILE A 76 -8.07 -18.30 8.81
C ILE A 76 -7.76 -18.04 10.30
N ALA A 77 -8.61 -17.30 11.00
CA ALA A 77 -8.45 -17.04 12.43
C ALA A 77 -8.60 -18.31 13.29
N GLU A 78 -9.44 -19.26 12.88
CA GLU A 78 -9.51 -20.58 13.51
C GLU A 78 -8.27 -21.43 13.21
N GLU A 79 -7.80 -21.46 11.95
CA GLU A 79 -6.54 -22.15 11.58
C GLU A 79 -5.34 -21.61 12.38
N ARG A 80 -5.32 -20.31 12.67
CA ARG A 80 -4.26 -19.66 13.47
C ARG A 80 -4.04 -20.32 14.83
N LYS A 81 -5.10 -20.82 15.47
CA LYS A 81 -5.03 -21.40 16.82
C LYS A 81 -4.09 -22.61 16.88
N ASN A 82 -3.84 -23.26 15.75
CA ASN A 82 -2.95 -24.41 15.65
C ASN A 82 -1.46 -24.03 15.70
N PHE A 83 -1.10 -22.75 15.54
CA PHE A 83 0.29 -22.34 15.30
C PHE A 83 1.07 -21.81 16.52
N HIS A 84 0.54 -21.91 17.74
CA HIS A 84 1.21 -21.47 18.98
C HIS A 84 1.99 -20.13 18.86
N LEU A 85 1.42 -19.17 18.12
CA LEU A 85 2.07 -17.91 17.80
C LEU A 85 2.07 -16.97 19.00
N HIS A 86 3.23 -16.37 19.28
CA HIS A 86 3.39 -15.48 20.40
C HIS A 86 3.04 -14.04 20.01
N GLU A 87 2.35 -13.35 20.91
CA GLU A 87 2.03 -11.94 20.75
C GLU A 87 3.21 -11.09 21.22
N LYS A 88 4.15 -10.81 20.29
CA LYS A 88 5.11 -9.73 20.50
C LYS A 88 4.34 -8.40 20.47
N ILE A 89 4.30 -7.69 21.61
CA ILE A 89 3.93 -6.28 21.68
C ILE A 89 5.18 -5.50 21.27
N THR A 90 5.43 -5.42 19.98
CA THR A 90 6.48 -4.56 19.45
C THR A 90 5.87 -3.18 19.31
N GLU A 91 6.26 -2.22 20.16
CA GLU A 91 6.07 -0.81 19.86
C GLU A 91 6.81 -0.52 18.56
N ARG A 92 6.08 -0.61 17.44
CA ARG A 92 6.62 -0.27 16.13
C ARG A 92 6.90 1.23 16.14
N GLN A 93 8.10 1.62 16.56
CA GLN A 93 8.78 2.69 15.85
C GLN A 93 8.98 2.15 14.43
N ALA A 94 8.02 2.45 13.56
CA ALA A 94 8.27 2.35 12.14
C ALA A 94 9.51 3.21 11.90
N VAL A 95 10.67 2.57 11.72
CA VAL A 95 11.87 3.23 11.21
C VAL A 95 11.47 3.68 9.82
N ARG A 96 10.89 4.87 9.77
CA ARG A 96 10.47 5.52 8.55
C ARG A 96 11.74 5.69 7.74
N ARG A 97 11.74 5.26 6.48
CA ARG A 97 12.80 5.65 5.56
C ARG A 97 12.96 7.16 5.67
N GLU A 98 14.16 7.62 5.95
CA GLU A 98 14.49 9.03 5.97
C GLU A 98 14.52 9.56 4.52
N THR A 99 13.32 9.65 3.95
CA THR A 99 13.06 10.29 2.67
C THR A 99 12.19 11.50 2.97
N GLY A 100 12.76 12.69 2.80
CA GLY A 100 12.09 13.96 2.99
C GLY A 100 12.78 15.05 2.19
N SER A 101 12.02 16.06 1.78
CA SER A 101 12.54 17.32 1.21
C SER A 101 12.65 18.33 2.35
N VAL A 102 13.66 18.20 3.22
CA VAL A 102 13.80 19.11 4.36
C VAL A 102 14.43 20.41 3.87
N LEU A 103 13.78 21.56 4.15
CA LEU A 103 14.19 22.91 3.70
C LEU A 103 15.46 23.45 4.39
N THR A 104 16.08 22.67 5.27
CA THR A 104 17.29 23.03 6.02
C THR A 104 18.20 21.82 6.04
N GLU A 105 18.89 21.59 4.93
CA GLU A 105 19.82 20.48 4.76
C GLU A 105 21.14 20.73 5.51
N PRO A 106 21.77 19.70 6.09
CA PRO A 106 23.22 19.70 6.29
C PRO A 106 23.90 19.74 4.92
N GLN A 107 24.91 20.59 4.77
CA GLN A 107 25.64 20.77 3.51
C GLN A 107 26.14 19.42 2.96
N VAL A 108 25.76 19.09 1.72
CA VAL A 108 26.19 17.88 1.03
C VAL A 108 27.55 18.14 0.39
N TYR A 109 28.60 17.49 0.89
CA TYR A 109 29.96 17.68 0.37
C TYR A 109 30.30 16.70 -0.75
N GLY A 110 31.12 17.13 -1.71
CA GLY A 110 31.73 16.27 -2.71
C GLY A 110 30.81 15.90 -3.88
N ARG A 111 29.61 16.51 -3.95
CA ARG A 111 28.70 16.41 -5.10
C ARG A 111 28.53 17.73 -5.85
N ASP A 112 29.43 18.69 -5.61
CA ASP A 112 29.36 20.03 -6.20
C ASP A 112 29.39 19.99 -7.73
N LYS A 113 30.17 19.06 -8.31
CA LYS A 113 30.28 18.89 -9.77
C LYS A 113 29.01 18.31 -10.38
N GLU A 114 28.45 17.28 -9.74
CA GLU A 114 27.20 16.63 -10.16
C GLU A 114 26.02 17.60 -10.02
N GLU A 115 26.00 18.42 -8.97
CA GLU A 115 25.02 19.49 -8.78
C GLU A 115 25.03 20.46 -9.98
N ASP A 116 26.20 20.99 -10.33
CA ASP A 116 26.35 21.91 -11.48
C ASP A 116 25.90 21.26 -12.80
N GLU A 117 26.25 20.00 -13.03
CA GLU A 117 25.88 19.27 -14.24
C GLU A 117 24.36 19.04 -14.33
N ILE A 118 23.74 18.65 -13.21
CA ILE A 118 22.28 18.46 -13.12
C ILE A 118 21.55 19.78 -13.36
N VAL A 119 21.98 20.86 -12.70
CA VAL A 119 21.37 22.20 -12.89
C VAL A 119 21.49 22.64 -14.35
N LYS A 120 22.65 22.43 -14.97
CA LYS A 120 22.86 22.74 -16.39
C LYS A 120 21.95 21.94 -17.32
N ILE A 121 21.76 20.65 -17.06
CA ILE A 121 20.84 19.78 -17.83
C ILE A 121 19.40 20.28 -17.65
N LEU A 122 18.99 20.61 -16.43
CA LEU A 122 17.64 21.04 -16.12
C LEU A 122 17.29 22.40 -16.74
N ILE A 123 18.23 23.35 -16.80
CA ILE A 123 18.00 24.67 -17.40
C ILE A 123 17.97 24.60 -18.94
N ASN A 124 18.90 23.86 -19.54
CA ASN A 124 19.05 23.88 -21.00
C ASN A 124 18.04 23.00 -21.75
N ASN A 125 17.42 22.01 -21.07
CA ASN A 125 16.46 21.10 -21.70
C ASN A 125 14.98 21.54 -21.55
N VAL A 126 14.69 22.76 -21.10
CA VAL A 126 13.31 23.28 -20.96
C VAL A 126 12.69 23.68 -22.31
N SER A 127 13.43 23.57 -23.41
CA SER A 127 13.06 24.21 -24.68
C SER A 127 12.19 23.38 -25.63
N ASP A 128 11.93 22.09 -25.38
CA ASP A 128 11.04 21.28 -26.25
C ASP A 128 9.98 20.51 -25.44
N ALA A 129 8.77 21.07 -25.41
CA ALA A 129 7.59 20.50 -24.73
C ALA A 129 7.06 19.18 -25.35
N GLN A 130 7.79 18.57 -26.29
CA GLN A 130 7.37 17.36 -27.01
C GLN A 130 7.94 16.06 -26.43
N HIS A 131 8.96 16.10 -25.55
CA HIS A 131 9.58 14.90 -24.99
C HIS A 131 9.76 14.97 -23.46
N LEU A 132 9.29 13.93 -22.76
CA LEU A 132 9.51 13.76 -21.33
C LEU A 132 10.98 13.39 -21.08
N SER A 133 11.71 14.24 -20.36
CA SER A 133 13.09 13.98 -19.93
C SER A 133 13.12 13.38 -18.52
N VAL A 134 13.85 12.27 -18.35
CA VAL A 134 14.03 11.58 -17.06
C VAL A 134 15.52 11.54 -16.74
N LEU A 135 15.91 11.98 -15.54
CA LEU A 135 17.31 11.99 -15.09
C LEU A 135 17.46 11.09 -13.84
N PRO A 136 17.88 9.82 -13.99
CA PRO A 136 18.08 8.93 -12.86
C PRO A 136 19.37 9.26 -12.11
N ILE A 137 19.29 9.30 -10.77
CA ILE A 137 20.46 9.36 -9.89
C ILE A 137 20.72 7.93 -9.39
N LEU A 138 21.84 7.35 -9.79
CA LEU A 138 22.22 5.99 -9.43
C LEU A 138 23.23 6.01 -8.28
N GLY A 139 22.99 5.18 -7.27
CA GLY A 139 23.88 4.94 -6.14
C GLY A 139 23.74 3.48 -5.67
N MET A 140 24.65 3.05 -4.80
CA MET A 140 24.57 1.77 -4.08
C MET A 140 24.10 1.98 -2.65
#